data_AF-A0A961V6B3-F1
#
_entry.id   AF-A0A961V6B3-F1
#
_cell.length_a   1.000
_cell.length_b   1.000
_cell.length_c   1.000
_cell.angle_alpha   90.00
_cell.angle_beta   90.00
_cell.angle_gamma   90.00
#
_symmetry.space_group_name_H-M   'P 1'
#
loop_
_entity.id
_entity.type
_entity.pdbx_description
1 polymer ?
#
loop_
_entity_poly.entity_id
_entity_poly.type
_entity_poly.pdbx_seq_one_letter_code
_entity_poly.pdbx_strand_id
1 'polypeptide(L)'
;RALESLAAAGAFDTLEPNRAAVHASCDRILGWAAKETEDRRSGQGGLFGATADISFELTAAEPWLPADRLSREFESVGFFLSGHPLDDYEEALRRARVKTYAAFKAAAARGAAVDRIAGVVTGRQEKRGRKGSRYGIVTLSDPTGQYEVFVFSEVLAANSDMLTVGERVIVSVEGEMRNGELRLTLAGCERLDKQSSVLAASLRIFLDDAGPIESIARRLTDPGDGRVSVILRLDAPCRDVEIDLPGGYQITPQISGAIKAIAGVASVETV
;
A
#
# COMPACT_ATOMS: atom_id res chain seq x y z
N ARG A 1 -3.69 -19.52 12.35
CA ARG A 1 -2.42 -19.02 11.75
C ARG A 1 -2.30 -19.33 10.26
N ALA A 2 -2.06 -20.57 9.82
CA ALA A 2 -1.91 -20.83 8.37
C ALA A 2 -3.14 -20.42 7.54
N LEU A 3 -4.35 -20.74 8.03
CA LEU A 3 -5.61 -20.37 7.37
C LEU A 3 -5.83 -18.84 7.32
N GLU A 4 -5.45 -18.14 8.39
CA GLU A 4 -5.53 -16.67 8.48
C GLU A 4 -4.59 -16.01 7.47
N SER A 5 -3.35 -16.50 7.35
CA SER A 5 -2.39 -16.02 6.35
C SER A 5 -2.87 -16.28 4.92
N LEU A 6 -3.49 -17.43 4.66
CA LEU A 6 -4.10 -17.72 3.35
C LEU A 6 -5.26 -16.79 3.04
N ALA A 7 -6.11 -16.49 4.04
CA ALA A 7 -7.18 -15.52 3.89
C ALA A 7 -6.66 -14.10 3.62
N ALA A 8 -5.65 -13.66 4.37
CA ALA A 8 -5.01 -12.37 4.16
C ALA A 8 -4.31 -12.27 2.80
N ALA A 9 -3.66 -13.35 2.33
CA ALA A 9 -3.03 -13.43 1.01
C ALA A 9 -4.03 -13.51 -0.17
N GLY A 10 -5.32 -13.72 0.10
CA GLY A 10 -6.36 -13.77 -0.93
C GLY A 10 -6.59 -15.14 -1.56
N ALA A 11 -6.18 -16.22 -0.91
CA ALA A 11 -6.40 -17.58 -1.41
C ALA A 11 -7.89 -17.93 -1.56
N PHE A 12 -8.79 -17.18 -0.91
CA PHE A 12 -10.23 -17.40 -0.92
C PHE A 12 -11.03 -16.33 -1.67
N ASP A 13 -10.38 -15.41 -2.39
CA ASP A 13 -11.04 -14.28 -3.06
C ASP A 13 -12.11 -14.69 -4.07
N THR A 14 -11.99 -15.88 -4.65
CA THR A 14 -12.99 -16.46 -5.58
C THR A 14 -14.21 -17.03 -4.88
N LEU A 15 -14.11 -17.35 -3.58
CA LEU A 15 -15.19 -17.90 -2.76
C LEU A 15 -15.90 -16.81 -1.97
N GLU A 16 -15.13 -15.93 -1.34
CA GLU A 16 -15.62 -14.78 -0.57
C GLU A 16 -14.66 -13.60 -0.79
N PRO A 17 -15.09 -12.54 -1.50
CA PRO A 17 -14.27 -11.36 -1.75
C PRO A 17 -13.88 -10.60 -0.47
N ASN A 18 -14.69 -10.69 0.59
CA ASN A 18 -14.40 -10.06 1.85
C ASN A 18 -13.40 -10.88 2.69
N ARG A 19 -12.10 -10.67 2.44
CA ARG A 19 -11.01 -11.31 3.20
C ARG A 19 -11.12 -11.11 4.72
N ALA A 20 -11.71 -9.99 5.18
CA ALA A 20 -11.92 -9.74 6.61
C ALA A 20 -12.92 -10.73 7.22
N ALA A 21 -13.99 -11.04 6.50
CA ALA A 21 -15.00 -12.02 6.93
C ALA A 21 -14.40 -13.43 7.00
N VAL A 22 -13.62 -13.83 5.98
CA VAL A 22 -12.94 -15.13 5.97
C VAL A 22 -11.92 -15.24 7.11
N HIS A 23 -11.12 -14.19 7.31
CA HIS A 23 -10.14 -14.14 8.38
C HIS A 23 -10.81 -14.21 9.77
N ALA A 24 -11.90 -13.45 9.99
CA ALA A 24 -12.66 -13.49 11.24
C ALA A 24 -13.38 -14.83 11.47
N SER A 25 -13.62 -15.58 10.40
CA SER A 25 -14.28 -16.89 10.45
C SER A 25 -13.32 -18.06 10.59
N CYS A 26 -11.99 -17.85 10.56
CA CYS A 26 -11.01 -18.94 10.55
C CYS A 26 -11.20 -19.94 11.69
N ASP A 27 -11.38 -19.48 12.93
CA ASP A 27 -11.59 -20.35 14.08
C ASP A 27 -12.92 -21.12 14.00
N ARG A 28 -13.97 -20.45 13.50
CA ARG A 28 -15.30 -21.06 13.30
C ARG A 28 -15.25 -22.14 12.22
N ILE A 29 -14.53 -21.89 11.12
CA ILE A 29 -14.33 -22.84 10.02
C ILE A 29 -13.58 -24.07 10.53
N LEU A 30 -12.49 -23.87 11.29
CA LEU A 30 -11.71 -24.97 11.86
C LEU A 30 -12.53 -25.80 12.86
N GLY A 31 -13.31 -25.15 13.73
CA GLY A 31 -14.18 -25.82 14.67
C GLY A 31 -15.27 -26.65 13.98
N TRP A 32 -15.88 -26.11 12.92
CA TRP A 32 -16.88 -26.83 12.14
C TRP A 32 -16.28 -28.02 11.39
N ALA A 33 -15.13 -27.85 10.74
CA ALA A 33 -14.43 -28.94 10.06
C ALA A 33 -14.00 -30.06 11.03
N ALA A 34 -13.55 -29.71 12.24
CA ALA A 34 -13.19 -30.69 13.26
C ALA A 34 -14.40 -31.50 13.74
N LYS A 35 -15.52 -30.83 13.99
CA LYS A 35 -16.79 -31.48 14.35
C LYS A 35 -17.25 -32.45 13.27
N GLU A 36 -17.29 -32.00 12.02
CA GLU A 36 -17.72 -32.81 10.87
C GLU A 36 -16.81 -34.04 10.67
N THR A 37 -15.51 -33.89 10.95
CA THR A 37 -14.55 -35.01 10.88
C THR A 37 -14.82 -36.05 11.98
N GLU A 38 -15.12 -35.61 13.20
CA GLU A 38 -15.44 -36.49 14.33
C GLU A 38 -16.79 -37.19 14.15
N ASP A 39 -17.80 -36.48 13.65
CA ASP A 39 -19.13 -37.03 13.35
C ASP A 39 -19.03 -38.15 12.29
N ARG A 40 -18.16 -37.95 11.27
CA ARG A 40 -17.87 -38.98 10.26
C ARG A 40 -17.09 -40.17 10.84
N ARG A 41 -16.14 -39.91 11.73
CA ARG A 41 -15.30 -40.95 12.36
C ARG A 41 -16.08 -41.83 13.34
N SER A 42 -17.00 -41.23 14.10
CA SER A 42 -17.83 -41.91 15.08
C SER A 42 -18.96 -42.74 14.46
N GLY A 43 -19.17 -42.62 13.14
CA GLY A 43 -20.26 -43.31 12.42
C GLY A 43 -21.65 -42.78 12.80
N GLN A 44 -21.74 -41.69 13.56
CA GLN A 44 -22.99 -41.01 13.90
C GLN A 44 -23.42 -39.98 12.85
N GLY A 45 -22.56 -39.73 11.86
CA GLY A 45 -22.86 -38.94 10.67
C GLY A 45 -23.89 -39.63 9.74
N GLY A 46 -25.16 -39.57 10.12
CA GLY A 46 -26.28 -39.72 9.18
C GLY A 46 -27.04 -41.05 9.22
N LEU A 47 -27.77 -41.34 10.29
CA LEU A 47 -28.84 -42.36 10.28
C LEU A 47 -30.23 -41.80 9.90
N PHE A 48 -30.35 -40.47 9.75
CA PHE A 48 -31.52 -39.79 9.20
C PHE A 48 -31.06 -38.79 8.14
N GLY A 49 -30.78 -39.30 6.94
CA GLY A 49 -30.19 -38.61 5.80
C GLY A 49 -31.03 -37.46 5.21
N ALA A 50 -31.40 -36.48 6.04
CA ALA A 50 -31.54 -35.13 5.57
C ALA A 50 -30.12 -34.54 5.56
N THR A 51 -29.58 -34.33 4.38
CA THR A 51 -28.71 -33.17 4.15
C THR A 51 -29.55 -31.95 4.52
N ALA A 52 -29.64 -31.64 5.82
CA ALA A 52 -29.98 -30.30 6.21
C ALA A 52 -28.93 -29.45 5.51
N ASP A 53 -29.36 -28.51 4.67
CA ASP A 53 -28.49 -27.44 4.20
C ASP A 53 -28.02 -26.70 5.45
N ILE A 54 -26.93 -27.20 6.05
CA ILE A 54 -26.27 -26.49 7.13
C ILE A 54 -25.54 -25.36 6.42
N SER A 55 -26.26 -24.25 6.26
CA SER A 55 -25.67 -22.98 5.84
C SER A 55 -24.60 -22.62 6.85
N PHE A 56 -23.34 -22.79 6.46
CA PHE A 56 -22.23 -22.29 7.23
C PHE A 56 -22.09 -20.80 6.96
N GLU A 57 -22.64 -19.99 7.87
CA GLU A 57 -22.49 -18.55 7.79
C GLU A 57 -21.13 -18.10 8.33
N LEU A 58 -20.45 -17.28 7.53
CA LEU A 58 -19.25 -16.58 7.92
C LEU A 58 -19.58 -15.51 8.96
N THR A 59 -18.63 -15.25 9.85
CA THR A 59 -18.66 -14.09 10.74
C THR A 59 -18.67 -12.82 9.90
N ALA A 60 -19.72 -12.00 10.04
CA ALA A 60 -19.78 -10.70 9.40
C ALA A 60 -18.64 -9.82 9.91
N ALA A 61 -17.90 -9.21 8.99
CA ALA A 61 -16.84 -8.27 9.29
C ALA A 61 -16.81 -7.19 8.21
N GLU A 62 -16.52 -5.95 8.60
CA GLU A 62 -16.30 -4.88 7.64
C GLU A 62 -15.05 -5.17 6.78
N PRO A 63 -15.11 -4.93 5.46
CA PRO A 63 -13.94 -5.07 4.60
C PRO A 63 -12.77 -4.23 5.10
N TRP A 64 -11.55 -4.76 5.03
CA TRP A 64 -10.36 -4.00 5.38
C TRP A 64 -10.19 -2.78 4.47
N LEU A 65 -9.69 -1.69 5.06
CA LEU A 65 -9.25 -0.54 4.27
C LEU A 65 -8.12 -0.97 3.32
N PRO A 66 -7.96 -0.33 2.14
CA PRO A 66 -6.94 -0.71 1.18
C PRO A 66 -5.52 -0.79 1.76
N ALA A 67 -5.15 0.17 2.61
CA ALA A 67 -3.86 0.19 3.29
C ALA A 67 -3.68 -1.02 4.23
N ASP A 68 -4.68 -1.32 5.05
CA ASP A 68 -4.64 -2.46 5.98
C ASP A 68 -4.62 -3.80 5.23
N ARG A 69 -5.34 -3.90 4.10
CA ARG A 69 -5.30 -5.06 3.22
C ARG A 69 -3.89 -5.27 2.68
N LEU A 70 -3.25 -4.23 2.16
CA LEU A 70 -1.88 -4.30 1.63
C LEU A 70 -0.87 -4.67 2.72
N SER A 71 -1.00 -4.11 3.92
CA SER A 71 -0.17 -4.47 5.07
C SER A 71 -0.32 -5.96 5.44
N ARG A 72 -1.54 -6.48 5.46
CA ARG A 72 -1.82 -7.90 5.76
C ARG A 72 -1.33 -8.84 4.65
N GLU A 73 -1.43 -8.44 3.38
CA GLU A 73 -0.83 -9.16 2.25
C GLU A 73 0.69 -9.26 2.43
N PHE A 74 1.33 -8.13 2.74
CA PHE A 74 2.76 -8.06 2.98
C PHE A 74 3.19 -8.93 4.17
N GLU A 75 2.48 -8.88 5.29
CA GLU A 75 2.77 -9.74 6.45
C GLU A 75 2.61 -11.23 6.16
N SER A 76 1.68 -11.59 5.26
CA SER A 76 1.36 -12.99 4.96
C SER A 76 2.30 -13.61 3.94
N VAL A 77 2.75 -12.84 2.94
CA VAL A 77 3.49 -13.35 1.78
C VAL A 77 4.89 -12.74 1.66
N GLY A 78 5.13 -11.58 2.28
CA GLY A 78 6.40 -10.85 2.22
C GLY A 78 6.51 -9.87 1.06
N PHE A 79 5.46 -9.70 0.25
CA PHE A 79 5.36 -8.71 -0.82
C PHE A 79 3.91 -8.29 -1.03
N PHE A 80 3.69 -7.13 -1.67
CA PHE A 80 2.35 -6.64 -1.96
C PHE A 80 1.80 -7.30 -3.23
N LEU A 81 0.56 -7.82 -3.19
CA LEU A 81 -0.05 -8.59 -4.27
C LEU A 81 -1.01 -7.77 -5.12
N SER A 82 -1.92 -7.05 -4.45
CA SER A 82 -3.03 -6.36 -5.12
C SER A 82 -2.69 -4.95 -5.62
N GLY A 83 -1.60 -4.37 -5.12
CA GLY A 83 -1.09 -3.04 -5.47
C GLY A 83 0.18 -2.74 -4.69
N HIS A 84 0.63 -1.50 -4.69
CA HIS A 84 1.78 -1.06 -3.90
C HIS A 84 1.47 0.25 -3.18
N PRO A 85 1.98 0.49 -1.95
CA PRO A 85 1.81 1.77 -1.27
C PRO A 85 2.41 3.00 -1.99
N LEU A 86 3.08 2.79 -3.14
CA LEU A 86 3.61 3.88 -3.98
C LEU A 86 2.67 4.24 -5.13
N ASP A 87 1.62 3.46 -5.36
CA ASP A 87 0.66 3.69 -6.45
C ASP A 87 -0.06 5.04 -6.26
N ASP A 88 -0.36 5.41 -5.01
CA ASP A 88 -0.92 6.72 -4.65
C ASP A 88 0.00 7.91 -5.00
N TYR A 89 1.28 7.65 -5.27
CA TYR A 89 2.31 8.65 -5.53
C TYR A 89 2.87 8.60 -6.96
N GLU A 90 2.28 7.79 -7.86
CA GLU A 90 2.80 7.56 -9.20
C GLU A 90 3.03 8.88 -9.98
N GLU A 91 2.07 9.80 -9.93
CA GLU A 91 2.19 11.10 -10.60
C GLU A 91 3.32 11.96 -10.03
N ALA A 92 3.43 12.01 -8.70
CA ALA A 92 4.47 12.78 -8.02
C ALA A 92 5.86 12.23 -8.35
N LEU A 93 6.02 10.90 -8.35
CA LEU A 93 7.25 10.21 -8.73
C LEU A 93 7.63 10.47 -10.19
N ARG A 94 6.65 10.43 -11.09
CA ARG A 94 6.83 10.76 -12.51
C ARG A 94 7.32 12.19 -12.71
N ARG A 95 6.70 13.16 -12.02
CA ARG A 95 7.11 14.58 -12.07
C ARG A 95 8.53 14.77 -11.51
N ALA A 96 8.86 14.08 -10.42
CA ALA A 96 10.18 14.09 -9.79
C ALA A 96 11.26 13.32 -10.58
N ARG A 97 10.90 12.74 -11.74
CA ARG A 97 11.77 11.91 -12.61
C ARG A 97 12.39 10.73 -11.87
N VAL A 98 11.67 10.17 -10.90
CA VAL A 98 12.09 9.00 -10.15
C VAL A 98 11.78 7.75 -10.98
N LYS A 99 12.75 6.84 -11.07
CA LYS A 99 12.60 5.58 -11.83
C LYS A 99 12.13 4.44 -10.94
N THR A 100 11.50 3.44 -11.55
CA THR A 100 11.28 2.15 -10.91
C THR A 100 12.59 1.36 -10.85
N TYR A 101 12.68 0.41 -9.93
CA TYR A 101 13.82 -0.48 -9.78
C TYR A 101 14.07 -1.29 -11.05
N ALA A 102 13.03 -1.82 -11.70
CA ALA A 102 13.20 -2.53 -12.97
C ALA A 102 13.83 -1.65 -14.06
N ALA A 103 13.39 -0.39 -14.19
CA ALA A 103 13.97 0.56 -15.14
C ALA A 103 15.42 0.91 -14.79
N PHE A 104 15.72 1.09 -13.49
CA PHE A 104 17.08 1.31 -13.01
C PHE A 104 17.99 0.12 -13.32
N LYS A 105 17.54 -1.10 -13.01
CA LYS A 105 18.30 -2.34 -13.25
C LYS A 105 18.64 -2.51 -14.73
N ALA A 106 17.69 -2.23 -15.63
CA ALA A 106 17.93 -2.24 -17.07
C ALA A 106 18.94 -1.18 -17.52
N ALA A 107 18.94 0.00 -16.88
CA ALA A 107 19.94 1.03 -17.15
C ALA A 107 21.33 0.65 -16.63
N ALA A 108 21.42 0.12 -15.41
CA ALA A 108 22.67 -0.32 -14.79
C ALA A 108 23.33 -1.50 -15.53
N ALA A 109 22.54 -2.34 -16.20
CA ALA A 109 23.07 -3.39 -17.08
C ALA A 109 23.86 -2.84 -18.28
N ARG A 110 23.67 -1.57 -18.65
CA ARG A 110 24.41 -0.89 -19.74
C ARG A 110 25.65 -0.13 -19.26
N GLY A 111 25.90 -0.06 -17.95
CA GLY A 111 27.02 0.65 -17.34
C GLY A 111 26.69 1.16 -15.94
N ALA A 112 27.68 1.71 -15.24
CA ALA A 112 27.45 2.32 -13.93
C ALA A 112 26.37 3.42 -14.03
N ALA A 113 25.36 3.32 -13.17
CA ALA A 113 24.21 4.21 -13.19
C ALA A 113 24.01 4.85 -11.82
N VAL A 114 23.87 6.17 -11.81
CA VAL A 114 23.46 6.94 -10.63
C VAL A 114 22.08 7.50 -10.93
N ASP A 115 21.10 7.15 -10.12
CA ASP A 115 19.72 7.59 -10.35
C ASP A 115 18.90 7.63 -9.06
N ARG A 116 17.70 8.19 -9.16
CA ARG A 116 16.72 8.25 -8.07
C ARG A 116 15.67 7.18 -8.29
N ILE A 117 15.45 6.36 -7.26
CA ILE A 117 14.40 5.35 -7.23
C ILE A 117 13.53 5.52 -5.98
N ALA A 118 12.27 5.11 -6.03
CA ALA A 118 11.37 5.14 -4.88
C ALA A 118 11.15 3.73 -4.34
N GLY A 119 10.95 3.64 -3.03
CA GLY A 119 10.66 2.38 -2.37
C GLY A 119 9.96 2.58 -1.04
N VAL A 120 9.22 1.57 -0.62
CA VAL A 120 8.78 1.40 0.77
C VAL A 120 9.84 0.56 1.48
N VAL A 121 10.31 1.01 2.63
CA VAL A 121 11.26 0.26 3.44
C VAL A 121 10.54 -0.95 4.05
N THR A 122 10.97 -2.14 3.67
CA THR A 122 10.40 -3.41 4.14
C THR A 122 11.28 -4.11 5.17
N GLY A 123 12.56 -3.77 5.22
CA GLY A 123 13.51 -4.36 6.16
C GLY A 123 14.76 -3.51 6.35
N ARG A 124 15.39 -3.65 7.52
CA ARG A 124 16.68 -3.03 7.85
C ARG A 124 17.52 -4.01 8.66
N GLN A 125 18.74 -4.25 8.19
CA GLN A 125 19.73 -5.04 8.90
C GLN A 125 20.98 -4.21 9.13
N GLU A 126 21.33 -3.96 10.39
CA GLU A 126 22.61 -3.36 10.75
C GLU A 126 23.63 -4.45 11.03
N LYS A 127 24.80 -4.34 10.39
CA LYS A 127 25.91 -5.27 10.56
C LYS A 127 27.17 -4.52 10.90
N ARG A 128 28.12 -5.22 11.53
CA ARG A 128 29.47 -4.72 11.79
C ARG A 128 30.43 -5.32 10.77
N GLY A 129 31.19 -4.47 10.11
CA GLY A 129 32.24 -4.85 9.18
C GLY A 129 33.46 -5.40 9.90
N ARG A 130 34.34 -6.05 9.14
CA ARG A 130 35.59 -6.65 9.67
C ARG A 130 36.52 -5.65 10.36
N LYS A 131 36.45 -4.36 9.99
CA LYS A 131 37.23 -3.26 10.57
C LYS A 131 36.50 -2.55 11.73
N GLY A 132 35.37 -3.08 12.21
CA GLY A 132 34.55 -2.47 13.25
C GLY A 132 33.60 -1.36 12.77
N SER A 133 33.69 -0.94 11.50
CA SER A 133 32.75 0.02 10.90
C SER A 133 31.33 -0.58 10.79
N ARG A 134 30.30 0.21 11.11
CA ARG A 134 28.91 -0.22 10.96
C ARG A 134 28.46 -0.04 9.51
N TYR A 135 27.62 -0.93 9.00
CA TYR A 135 26.93 -0.74 7.73
C TYR A 135 25.51 -1.28 7.83
N GLY A 136 24.64 -0.77 6.96
CA GLY A 136 23.25 -1.20 6.86
C GLY A 136 23.00 -1.90 5.53
N ILE A 137 22.12 -2.89 5.55
CA ILE A 137 21.43 -3.38 4.36
C ILE A 137 19.96 -3.04 4.57
N VAL A 138 19.41 -2.21 3.69
CA VAL A 138 18.01 -1.81 3.73
C VAL A 138 17.30 -2.49 2.56
N THR A 139 16.22 -3.20 2.88
CA THR A 139 15.36 -3.82 1.87
C THR A 139 14.24 -2.85 1.55
N LEU A 140 14.09 -2.55 0.26
CA LEU A 140 13.08 -1.66 -0.29
C LEU A 140 12.22 -2.43 -1.27
N SER A 141 10.95 -2.05 -1.35
CA SER A 141 9.98 -2.58 -2.30
C SER A 141 9.44 -1.47 -3.17
N ASP A 142 9.34 -1.71 -4.48
CA ASP A 142 8.56 -0.90 -5.41
C ASP A 142 7.53 -1.80 -6.15
N PRO A 143 6.64 -1.23 -6.98
CA PRO A 143 5.66 -2.02 -7.74
C PRO A 143 6.30 -3.07 -8.68
N THR A 144 7.58 -2.93 -9.00
CA THR A 144 8.30 -3.83 -9.92
C THR A 144 9.09 -4.93 -9.20
N GLY A 145 9.31 -4.80 -7.89
CA GLY A 145 9.91 -5.83 -7.05
C GLY A 145 10.66 -5.29 -5.84
N GLN A 146 11.34 -6.21 -5.15
CA GLN A 146 12.16 -5.89 -3.99
C GLN A 146 13.64 -5.83 -4.35
N TYR A 147 14.36 -4.96 -3.65
CA TYR A 147 15.79 -4.76 -3.83
C TYR A 147 16.47 -4.37 -2.52
N GLU A 148 17.74 -4.72 -2.41
CA GLU A 148 18.57 -4.39 -1.27
C GLU A 148 19.51 -3.24 -1.62
N VAL A 149 19.60 -2.27 -0.71
CA VAL A 149 20.51 -1.14 -0.83
C VAL A 149 21.51 -1.19 0.32
N PHE A 150 22.79 -1.15 -0.03
CA PHE A 150 23.88 -1.05 0.91
C PHE A 150 24.03 0.40 1.41
N VAL A 151 24.15 0.57 2.72
CA VAL A 151 24.24 1.89 3.36
C VAL A 151 25.50 1.95 4.23
N PHE A 152 26.37 2.93 3.95
CA PHE A 152 27.54 3.20 4.78
C PHE A 152 27.17 3.78 6.14
N SER A 153 28.05 3.61 7.14
CA SER A 153 27.80 4.04 8.52
C SER A 153 27.31 5.48 8.66
N GLU A 154 27.91 6.40 7.92
CA GLU A 154 27.62 7.84 8.00
C GLU A 154 26.23 8.15 7.46
N VAL A 155 25.92 7.63 6.27
CA VAL A 155 24.61 7.78 5.63
C VAL A 155 23.51 7.08 6.44
N LEU A 156 23.81 5.92 7.03
CA LEU A 156 22.87 5.18 7.87
C LEU A 156 22.51 5.96 9.14
N ALA A 157 23.50 6.59 9.78
CA ALA A 157 23.28 7.40 10.97
C ALA A 157 22.50 8.68 10.65
N ALA A 158 22.82 9.34 9.53
CA ALA A 158 22.15 10.57 9.10
C ALA A 158 20.69 10.37 8.66
N ASN A 159 20.34 9.18 8.16
CA ASN A 159 19.02 8.90 7.60
C ASN A 159 18.26 7.83 8.40
N SER A 160 18.62 7.62 9.67
CA SER A 160 18.15 6.50 10.47
C SER A 160 16.62 6.45 10.61
N ASP A 161 16.01 7.62 10.65
CA ASP A 161 14.61 7.89 10.90
C ASP A 161 13.78 7.70 9.63
N MET A 162 14.38 7.90 8.46
CA MET A 162 13.76 7.66 7.15
C MET A 162 13.91 6.21 6.68
N LEU A 163 14.92 5.51 7.18
CA LEU A 163 15.20 4.10 6.86
C LEU A 163 14.55 3.14 7.87
N THR A 164 13.36 3.47 8.36
CA THR A 164 12.56 2.61 9.25
C THR A 164 11.50 1.86 8.43
N VAL A 165 11.14 0.65 8.88
CA VAL A 165 10.17 -0.19 8.17
C VAL A 165 8.81 0.53 8.11
N GLY A 166 8.22 0.57 6.92
CA GLY A 166 6.95 1.24 6.62
C GLY A 166 7.10 2.65 6.03
N GLU A 167 8.29 3.26 6.13
CA GLU A 167 8.52 4.59 5.53
C GLU A 167 8.60 4.51 4.00
N ARG A 168 8.07 5.55 3.34
CA ARG A 168 8.14 5.73 1.88
C ARG A 168 9.22 6.75 1.57
N VAL A 169 10.22 6.31 0.82
CA VAL A 169 11.41 7.12 0.56
C VAL A 169 11.76 7.15 -0.91
N ILE A 170 12.32 8.29 -1.33
CA ILE A 170 13.07 8.43 -2.57
C ILE A 170 14.54 8.30 -2.20
N VAL A 171 15.21 7.33 -2.80
CA VAL A 171 16.64 7.07 -2.56
C VAL A 171 17.43 7.39 -3.82
N SER A 172 18.51 8.14 -3.65
CA SER A 172 19.53 8.30 -4.68
C SER A 172 20.52 7.16 -4.53
N VAL A 173 20.64 6.33 -5.56
CA VAL A 173 21.46 5.11 -5.52
C VAL A 173 22.50 5.12 -6.62
N GLU A 174 23.65 4.54 -6.29
CA GLU A 174 24.70 4.20 -7.23
C GLU A 174 24.66 2.69 -7.47
N GLY A 175 24.47 2.29 -8.72
CA GLY A 175 24.40 0.90 -9.15
C GLY A 175 25.69 0.47 -9.82
N GLU A 176 26.33 -0.55 -9.26
CA GLU A 176 27.51 -1.20 -9.82
C GLU A 176 27.21 -2.67 -10.12
N MET A 177 27.49 -3.11 -11.36
CA MET A 177 27.41 -4.52 -11.73
C MET A 177 28.68 -5.24 -11.28
N ARG A 178 28.56 -6.17 -10.34
CA ARG A 178 29.68 -6.97 -9.85
C ARG A 178 29.34 -8.46 -9.95
N ASN A 179 30.14 -9.21 -10.71
CA ASN A 179 29.93 -10.64 -10.95
C ASN A 179 28.52 -10.99 -11.48
N GLY A 180 27.92 -10.10 -12.30
CA GLY A 180 26.57 -10.28 -12.83
C GLY A 180 25.44 -9.91 -11.87
N GLU A 181 25.76 -9.48 -10.65
CA GLU A 181 24.80 -9.01 -9.65
C GLU A 181 24.84 -7.49 -9.54
N LEU A 182 23.67 -6.85 -9.47
CA LEU A 182 23.55 -5.41 -9.29
C LEU A 182 23.69 -5.08 -7.80
N ARG A 183 24.74 -4.36 -7.43
CA ARG A 183 24.90 -3.81 -6.09
C ARG A 183 24.48 -2.36 -6.07
N LEU A 184 23.53 -2.04 -5.19
CA LEU A 184 23.07 -0.68 -4.96
C LEU A 184 23.73 -0.12 -3.72
N THR A 185 24.25 1.09 -3.82
CA THR A 185 24.80 1.85 -2.70
C THR A 185 23.99 3.13 -2.51
N LEU A 186 23.58 3.42 -1.28
CA LEU A 186 22.82 4.62 -0.96
C LEU A 186 23.73 5.85 -0.95
N ALA A 187 23.43 6.82 -1.81
CA ALA A 187 24.08 8.13 -1.83
C ALA A 187 23.27 9.20 -1.08
N GLY A 188 21.93 9.12 -1.13
CA GLY A 188 21.04 10.06 -0.45
C GLY A 188 19.64 9.51 -0.25
N CYS A 189 18.90 10.06 0.71
CA CYS A 189 17.54 9.62 1.07
C CYS A 189 16.66 10.84 1.35
N GLU A 190 15.44 10.82 0.83
CA GLU A 190 14.42 11.85 1.03
C GLU A 190 13.07 11.20 1.35
N ARG A 191 12.29 11.77 2.27
CA ARG A 191 10.91 11.31 2.51
C ARG A 191 10.01 11.70 1.35
N LEU A 192 9.20 10.76 0.89
CA LEU A 192 8.25 10.99 -0.19
C LEU A 192 7.19 12.06 0.19
N ASP A 193 6.78 12.09 1.45
CA ASP A 193 5.76 13.02 1.96
C ASP A 193 6.20 14.49 1.98
N LYS A 194 7.52 14.77 2.01
CA LYS A 194 8.03 16.15 1.92
C LYS A 194 8.01 16.71 0.49
N GLN A 195 7.98 15.84 -0.54
CA GLN A 195 7.87 16.30 -1.93
C GLN A 195 6.41 16.46 -2.37
N SER A 196 5.48 15.70 -1.80
CA SER A 196 4.06 15.83 -2.13
C SER A 196 3.44 17.14 -1.61
N SER A 197 3.85 17.60 -0.43
CA SER A 197 3.38 18.88 0.13
C SER A 197 3.85 20.11 -0.64
N VAL A 198 4.96 20.02 -1.37
CA VAL A 198 5.50 21.12 -2.19
C VAL A 198 4.84 21.18 -3.58
N LEU A 199 4.21 20.09 -4.03
CA LEU A 199 3.78 19.92 -5.43
C LEU A 199 2.27 19.77 -5.64
N ALA A 200 1.48 19.57 -4.60
CA ALA A 200 0.01 19.53 -4.67
C ALA A 200 -0.57 20.92 -4.36
N ALA A 201 -0.51 21.84 -5.34
CA ALA A 201 -1.11 23.17 -5.17
C ALA A 201 -2.64 23.12 -5.28
N SER A 202 -3.20 22.06 -5.87
CA SER A 202 -4.64 21.91 -6.09
C SER A 202 -5.13 20.45 -6.05
N LEU A 203 -6.23 20.18 -5.36
CA LEU A 203 -6.95 18.90 -5.33
C LEU A 203 -8.32 19.09 -5.98
N ARG A 204 -8.65 18.30 -7.00
CA ARG A 204 -9.96 18.26 -7.64
C ARG A 204 -10.68 16.96 -7.29
N ILE A 205 -11.87 17.07 -6.72
CA ILE A 205 -12.68 15.92 -6.29
C ILE A 205 -13.91 15.84 -7.19
N PHE A 206 -14.04 14.78 -7.97
CA PHE A 206 -15.19 14.55 -8.83
C PHE A 206 -16.24 13.74 -8.09
N LEU A 207 -17.46 14.26 -8.01
CA LEU A 207 -18.59 13.65 -7.31
C LEU A 207 -19.72 13.32 -8.29
N ASP A 208 -20.28 12.12 -8.12
CA ASP A 208 -21.47 11.69 -8.88
C ASP A 208 -22.77 11.98 -8.11
N ASP A 209 -22.70 12.18 -6.79
CA ASP A 209 -23.82 12.52 -5.93
C ASP A 209 -23.36 13.49 -4.82
N ALA A 210 -24.30 14.19 -4.18
CA ALA A 210 -24.07 15.08 -3.04
C ALA A 210 -23.89 14.34 -1.69
N GLY A 211 -24.20 13.04 -1.61
CA GLY A 211 -24.03 12.22 -0.39
C GLY A 211 -22.65 12.26 0.30
N PRO A 212 -21.50 12.27 -0.40
CA PRO A 212 -20.18 12.20 0.23
C PRO A 212 -19.66 13.55 0.76
N ILE A 213 -20.38 14.66 0.56
CA ILE A 213 -19.92 16.02 0.92
C ILE A 213 -19.56 16.13 2.41
N GLU A 214 -20.37 15.59 3.31
CA GLU A 214 -20.12 15.66 4.75
C GLU A 214 -18.89 14.83 5.16
N SER A 215 -18.71 13.67 4.53
CA SER A 215 -17.55 12.79 4.76
C SER A 215 -16.24 13.42 4.26
N ILE A 216 -16.30 14.17 3.16
CA ILE A 216 -15.17 14.93 2.62
C ILE A 216 -14.82 16.08 3.57
N ALA A 217 -15.82 16.84 4.04
CA ALA A 217 -15.63 17.95 4.97
C ALA A 217 -14.98 17.51 6.29
N ARG A 218 -15.35 16.33 6.82
CA ARG A 218 -14.73 15.77 8.04
C ARG A 218 -13.26 15.37 7.87
N ARG A 219 -12.80 15.13 6.64
CA ARG A 219 -11.40 14.74 6.35
C ARG A 219 -10.54 15.91 5.92
N LEU A 220 -11.14 17.01 5.49
CA LEU A 220 -10.49 18.27 5.14
C LEU A 220 -10.55 19.26 6.32
N THR A 221 -10.05 18.87 7.49
CA THR A 221 -10.08 19.73 8.69
C THR A 221 -8.79 20.51 8.93
N ASP A 222 -7.68 20.04 8.38
CA ASP A 222 -6.36 20.59 8.69
C ASP A 222 -6.03 21.77 7.74
N PRO A 223 -5.83 22.99 8.27
CA PRO A 223 -5.49 24.15 7.46
C PRO A 223 -4.10 23.99 6.84
N GLY A 224 -3.98 24.34 5.55
CA GLY A 224 -2.73 24.24 4.78
C GLY A 224 -2.72 25.20 3.58
N ASP A 225 -1.78 24.98 2.65
CA ASP A 225 -1.57 25.88 1.49
C ASP A 225 -2.24 25.38 0.19
N GLY A 226 -2.91 24.22 0.23
CA GLY A 226 -3.50 23.57 -0.93
C GLY A 226 -4.92 24.06 -1.25
N ARG A 227 -5.24 24.28 -2.53
CA ARG A 227 -6.60 24.58 -2.97
C ARG A 227 -7.40 23.31 -3.22
N VAL A 228 -8.67 23.28 -2.81
CA VAL A 228 -9.55 22.12 -3.06
C VAL A 228 -10.77 22.58 -3.84
N SER A 229 -11.01 21.94 -4.99
CA SER A 229 -12.18 22.18 -5.84
C SER A 229 -13.00 20.90 -5.94
N VAL A 230 -14.31 21.02 -5.71
CA VAL A 230 -15.26 19.91 -5.82
C VAL A 230 -16.05 20.07 -7.11
N ILE A 231 -16.02 19.06 -7.98
CA ILE A 231 -16.69 19.05 -9.27
C ILE A 231 -17.87 18.08 -9.18
N LEU A 232 -19.09 18.62 -9.17
CA LEU A 232 -20.31 17.83 -9.18
C LEU A 232 -20.80 17.64 -10.63
N ARG A 233 -20.95 16.40 -11.07
CA ARG A 233 -21.55 16.07 -12.37
C ARG A 233 -23.06 15.98 -12.23
N LEU A 234 -23.79 16.90 -12.87
CA LEU A 234 -25.26 16.91 -12.86
C LEU A 234 -25.82 16.31 -14.15
N ASP A 235 -26.71 15.31 -14.01
CA ASP A 235 -27.42 14.69 -15.13
C ASP A 235 -28.47 15.66 -15.72
N ALA A 236 -28.03 16.36 -16.76
CA ALA A 236 -28.77 17.16 -17.73
C ALA A 236 -29.33 18.54 -17.28
N PRO A 237 -29.12 19.61 -18.11
CA PRO A 237 -28.27 19.66 -19.31
C PRO A 237 -26.81 19.91 -18.89
N CYS A 238 -25.93 18.92 -19.10
CA CYS A 238 -24.49 18.88 -18.84
C CYS A 238 -23.86 20.18 -18.33
N ARG A 239 -23.88 20.38 -17.01
CA ARG A 239 -23.08 21.40 -16.33
C ARG A 239 -22.31 20.71 -15.23
N ASP A 240 -21.01 20.63 -15.42
CA ASP A 240 -20.10 20.37 -14.32
C ASP A 240 -20.07 21.64 -13.46
N VAL A 241 -20.43 21.50 -12.19
CA VAL A 241 -20.37 22.62 -11.25
C VAL A 241 -19.07 22.46 -10.46
N GLU A 242 -18.10 23.31 -10.75
CA GLU A 242 -16.87 23.44 -9.95
C GLU A 242 -17.14 24.39 -8.79
N ILE A 243 -16.95 23.88 -7.57
CA ILE A 243 -17.09 24.63 -6.32
C ILE A 243 -15.72 24.67 -5.65
N ASP A 244 -15.11 25.85 -5.62
CA ASP A 244 -13.90 26.08 -4.85
C ASP A 244 -14.23 26.18 -3.36
N LEU A 245 -13.57 25.36 -2.55
CA LEU A 245 -13.73 25.44 -1.10
C LEU A 245 -12.98 26.67 -0.56
N PRO A 246 -13.59 27.44 0.36
CA PRO A 246 -12.92 28.57 0.98
C PRO A 246 -11.78 28.07 1.89
N GLY A 247 -10.63 28.74 1.81
CA GLY A 247 -9.45 28.42 2.62
C GLY A 247 -8.42 27.58 1.90
N GLY A 248 -7.32 27.30 2.60
CA GLY A 248 -6.29 26.36 2.15
C GLY A 248 -6.28 25.14 3.05
N TYR A 249 -6.11 23.97 2.46
CA TYR A 249 -6.17 22.67 3.12
C TYR A 249 -4.84 21.95 2.96
N GLN A 250 -4.47 21.16 3.96
CA GLN A 250 -3.29 20.30 3.85
C GLN A 250 -3.60 19.13 2.89
N ILE A 251 -3.06 19.18 1.67
CA ILE A 251 -3.22 18.10 0.69
C ILE A 251 -2.05 17.14 0.83
N THR A 252 -2.31 15.94 1.35
CA THR A 252 -1.37 14.82 1.31
C THR A 252 -1.92 13.69 0.44
N PRO A 253 -1.07 12.85 -0.17
CA PRO A 253 -1.54 11.70 -0.94
C PRO A 253 -2.37 10.72 -0.12
N GLN A 254 -2.14 10.63 1.20
CA GLN A 254 -2.96 9.86 2.14
C GLN A 254 -4.40 10.40 2.22
N ILE A 255 -4.57 11.73 2.29
CA ILE A 255 -5.89 12.39 2.30
C ILE A 255 -6.58 12.19 0.94
N SER A 256 -5.84 12.36 -0.16
CA SER A 256 -6.34 12.12 -1.53
C SER A 256 -6.82 10.67 -1.72
N GLY A 257 -6.01 9.69 -1.34
CA GLY A 257 -6.37 8.26 -1.38
C GLY A 257 -7.54 7.92 -0.48
N ALA A 258 -7.61 8.50 0.72
CA ALA A 258 -8.74 8.32 1.62
C ALA A 258 -10.03 8.88 1.01
N ILE A 259 -10.01 10.08 0.43
CA ILE A 259 -11.18 10.71 -0.23
C ILE A 259 -11.63 9.86 -1.42
N LYS A 260 -10.69 9.35 -2.23
CA LYS A 260 -10.99 8.44 -3.36
C LYS A 260 -11.71 7.16 -2.93
N ALA A 261 -11.50 6.70 -1.69
CA ALA A 261 -12.16 5.51 -1.14
C ALA A 261 -13.59 5.77 -0.62
N ILE A 262 -14.09 7.02 -0.65
CA ILE A 262 -15.46 7.33 -0.22
C ILE A 262 -16.45 6.94 -1.33
N ALA A 263 -17.51 6.21 -0.98
CA ALA A 263 -18.59 5.89 -1.90
C ALA A 263 -19.26 7.18 -2.43
N GLY A 264 -19.33 7.32 -3.76
CA GLY A 264 -19.85 8.52 -4.44
C GLY A 264 -18.78 9.47 -4.98
N VAL A 265 -17.50 9.23 -4.70
CA VAL A 265 -16.37 9.92 -5.33
C VAL A 265 -15.97 9.17 -6.61
N ALA A 266 -16.10 9.83 -7.75
CA ALA A 266 -15.78 9.26 -9.05
C ALA A 266 -14.27 9.20 -9.31
N SER A 267 -13.57 10.28 -8.99
CA SER A 267 -12.12 10.39 -9.12
C SER A 267 -11.60 11.55 -8.28
N VAL A 268 -10.31 11.49 -7.94
CA VAL A 268 -9.59 12.56 -7.27
C VAL A 268 -8.34 12.84 -8.10
N GLU A 269 -8.18 14.09 -8.54
CA GLU A 269 -7.03 14.55 -9.31
C GLU A 269 -6.21 15.53 -8.48
N THR A 270 -4.89 15.41 -8.56
CA THR A 270 -3.97 16.36 -7.89
C THR A 270 -3.25 17.16 -8.96
N VAL A 271 -3.51 18.47 -9.02
CA VAL A 271 -2.97 19.39 -10.03
C VAL A 271 -1.79 20.15 -9.44
#